data_AF-A0A699SDA2-F1
#
_entry.id   AF-A0A699SDA2-F1
#
_cell.length_a   1.000
_cell.length_b   1.000
_cell.length_c   1.000
_cell.angle_alpha   90.00
_cell.angle_beta   90.00
_cell.angle_gamma   90.00
#
_symmetry.space_group_name_H-M   'P 1'
#
loop_
_entity.id
_entity.type
_entity.pdbx_description
1 polymer ?
#
loop_
_entity_poly.entity_id
_entity_poly.type
_entity_poly.pdbx_seq_one_letter_code
_entity_poly.pdbx_strand_id
1 'polypeptide(L)'
;LKVKGTDLASYTQRFQELALLCERMFSKESDKIEKYIIGLPDMIHGTVVASKPKTMQEAVEIATELMDKKIRTFAERETASKRKFENTSRNTQNQQ
;
A
#
# COMPACT_ATOMS: atom_id res chain seq x y z
N LEU A 1 10.96 -3.59 10.50
CA LEU A 1 10.92 -3.38 9.03
C LEU A 1 9.88 -2.31 8.72
N LYS A 2 10.02 -1.56 7.63
CA LYS A 2 9.00 -0.62 7.11
C LYS A 2 8.95 -0.73 5.59
N VAL A 3 7.77 -0.54 5.00
CA VAL A 3 7.59 -0.46 3.54
C VAL A 3 8.32 0.78 3.01
N LYS A 4 9.03 0.62 1.89
CA LYS A 4 9.64 1.73 1.14
C LYS A 4 8.84 2.01 -0.12
N GLY A 5 8.38 3.25 -0.30
CA GLY A 5 7.54 3.62 -1.44
C GLY A 5 6.27 2.79 -1.50
N THR A 6 6.04 2.11 -2.63
CA THR A 6 4.90 1.21 -2.86
C THR A 6 5.31 -0.27 -2.92
N ASP A 7 6.54 -0.62 -2.53
CA ASP A 7 7.04 -1.99 -2.62
C ASP A 7 6.62 -2.82 -1.40
N LEU A 8 5.35 -3.20 -1.38
CA LEU A 8 4.76 -4.05 -0.33
C LEU A 8 5.19 -5.52 -0.46
N ALA A 9 5.46 -5.98 -1.69
CA ALA A 9 5.83 -7.37 -1.97
C ALA A 9 7.18 -7.71 -1.33
N SER A 10 8.23 -6.92 -1.58
CA SER A 10 9.54 -7.14 -0.97
C SER A 10 9.50 -7.01 0.55
N TYR A 11 8.70 -6.08 1.07
CA TYR A 11 8.48 -5.95 2.52
C TYR A 11 7.86 -7.20 3.12
N THR A 12 6.80 -7.72 2.51
CA THR A 12 6.07 -8.91 2.99
C THR A 12 6.95 -10.15 2.96
N GLN A 13 7.66 -10.38 1.85
CA GLN A 13 8.60 -11.47 1.72
C GLN A 13 9.67 -11.41 2.82
N ARG A 14 10.32 -10.26 2.99
CA ARG A 14 11.38 -10.11 4.00
C ARG A 14 10.86 -10.23 5.43
N PHE A 15 9.63 -9.79 5.70
CA PHE A 15 9.00 -9.97 6.99
C PHE A 15 8.75 -11.46 7.29
N GLN A 16 8.24 -12.21 6.31
CA GLN A 16 8.00 -13.65 6.44
C GLN A 16 9.31 -14.45 6.60
N GLU A 17 10.36 -14.11 5.83
CA GLU A 17 11.69 -14.71 5.97
C GLU A 17 12.26 -14.51 7.37
N LEU A 18 12.20 -13.29 7.92
CA LEU A 18 12.65 -13.03 9.29
C LEU A 18 11.80 -13.76 10.34
N ALA A 19 10.48 -13.80 10.14
CA ALA A 19 9.57 -14.53 11.02
C ALA A 19 9.88 -16.04 11.05
N LEU A 20 10.31 -16.60 9.92
CA LEU A 20 10.68 -18.01 9.80
C LEU A 20 12.08 -18.28 10.38
N LEU A 21 13.06 -17.43 10.08
CA LEU A 21 14.44 -17.56 10.60
C LEU A 21 14.50 -17.41 12.12
N CYS A 22 13.59 -16.63 12.70
CA CYS A 22 13.42 -16.49 14.13
C CYS A 22 12.11 -17.14 14.56
N GLU A 23 12.09 -18.47 14.67
CA GLU A 23 10.90 -19.24 15.04
C GLU A 23 10.26 -18.79 16.38
N ARG A 24 11.04 -18.08 17.24
CA ARG A 24 10.58 -17.48 18.51
C ARG A 24 10.27 -15.98 18.45
N MET A 25 10.30 -15.33 17.28
CA MET A 25 10.11 -13.88 17.19
C MET A 25 8.70 -13.43 17.59
N PHE A 26 7.70 -14.30 17.42
CA PHE A 26 6.30 -14.00 17.73
C PHE A 26 5.75 -15.08 18.66
N SER A 27 5.18 -14.67 19.79
CA SER A 27 4.55 -15.60 20.74
C SER A 27 3.17 -16.03 20.27
N LYS A 28 2.49 -15.19 19.46
CA LYS A 28 1.17 -15.44 18.89
C LYS A 28 1.08 -14.90 17.46
N GLU A 29 0.16 -15.45 16.68
CA GLU A 29 -0.18 -14.93 15.34
C GLU A 29 -0.64 -13.46 15.39
N SER A 30 -1.36 -13.06 16.45
CA SER A 30 -1.75 -11.66 16.68
C SER A 30 -0.55 -10.72 16.75
N ASP A 31 0.54 -11.15 17.40
CA ASP A 31 1.74 -10.33 17.58
C ASP A 31 2.46 -10.14 16.24
N LYS A 32 2.44 -11.19 15.41
CA LYS A 32 2.97 -11.17 14.04
C LYS A 32 2.19 -10.20 13.16
N ILE A 33 0.86 -10.25 13.23
CA ILE A 33 -0.04 -9.33 12.51
C ILE A 33 0.20 -7.88 12.95
N GLU A 34 0.23 -7.61 14.25
CA GLU A 34 0.47 -6.26 14.77
C GLU A 34 1.81 -5.69 14.28
N LYS A 35 2.88 -6.48 14.36
CA LYS A 35 4.22 -6.07 13.92
C LYS A 35 4.28 -5.85 12.41
N TYR A 36 3.55 -6.64 11.63
CA TYR A 36 3.42 -6.43 10.19
C TYR A 36 2.71 -5.11 9.90
N ILE A 37 1.59 -4.82 10.57
CA ILE A 37 0.79 -3.61 10.40
C ILE A 37 1.60 -2.36 10.74
N ILE A 38 2.39 -2.36 11.83
CA ILE A 38 3.26 -1.24 12.23
C ILE A 38 4.24 -0.81 11.12
N GLY A 39 4.65 -1.74 10.26
CA GLY A 39 5.56 -1.44 9.15
C GLY A 39 4.87 -0.92 7.89
N LEU A 40 3.54 -0.90 7.84
CA LEU A 40 2.77 -0.42 6.69
C LEU A 40 2.79 1.11 6.58
N PRO A 41 2.65 1.67 5.35
CA PRO A 41 2.55 3.10 5.17
C PRO A 41 1.21 3.65 5.67
N ASP A 42 1.23 4.87 6.20
CA ASP A 42 0.07 5.54 6.83
C ASP A 42 -1.17 5.57 5.93
N MET A 43 -0.96 5.66 4.61
CA MET A 43 -2.04 5.67 3.61
C MET A 43 -2.99 4.47 3.68
N ILE A 44 -2.49 3.30 4.12
CA ILE A 44 -3.28 2.07 4.22
C ILE A 44 -3.38 1.54 5.67
N HIS A 45 -2.48 1.97 6.55
CA HIS A 45 -2.39 1.51 7.94
C HIS A 45 -3.75 1.55 8.67
N GLY A 46 -4.41 2.71 8.66
CA GLY A 46 -5.69 2.90 9.36
C GLY A 46 -6.78 1.94 8.88
N THR A 47 -6.86 1.70 7.56
CA THR A 47 -7.86 0.80 6.99
C THR A 47 -7.56 -0.66 7.34
N VAL A 48 -6.30 -1.08 7.28
CA VAL A 48 -5.91 -2.45 7.67
C VAL A 48 -6.21 -2.72 9.14
N VAL A 49 -5.92 -1.76 10.03
CA VAL A 49 -6.28 -1.85 11.46
C VAL A 49 -7.79 -2.00 11.64
N ALA A 50 -8.59 -1.21 10.92
CA ALA A 50 -10.05 -1.26 11.01
C ALA A 50 -10.64 -2.60 10.54
N SER A 51 -10.01 -3.27 9.57
CA SER A 51 -10.43 -4.57 9.06
C SER A 51 -10.20 -5.73 10.03
N LYS A 52 -9.37 -5.54 11.08
CA LYS A 52 -9.10 -6.55 12.13
C LYS A 52 -8.77 -7.95 11.59
N PRO A 53 -7.73 -8.08 10.75
CA PRO A 53 -7.34 -9.37 10.18
C PRO A 53 -7.06 -10.40 11.29
N LYS A 54 -7.49 -11.64 11.07
CA LYS A 54 -7.33 -12.78 11.97
C LYS A 54 -6.12 -13.62 11.63
N THR A 55 -5.68 -13.57 10.37
CA THR A 55 -4.51 -14.30 9.89
C THR A 55 -3.53 -13.34 9.23
N MET A 56 -2.25 -13.72 9.19
CA MET A 56 -1.24 -12.99 8.42
C MET A 56 -1.58 -12.90 6.94
N GLN A 57 -2.20 -13.94 6.38
CA GLN A 57 -2.61 -13.93 4.97
C GLN A 57 -3.66 -12.86 4.71
N GLU A 58 -4.69 -12.76 5.55
CA GLU A 58 -5.71 -11.71 5.43
C GLU A 58 -5.09 -10.31 5.52
N ALA A 59 -4.14 -10.11 6.45
CA ALA A 59 -3.45 -8.82 6.59
C ALA A 59 -2.68 -8.43 5.31
N VAL A 60 -2.03 -9.40 4.65
CA VAL A 60 -1.29 -9.20 3.39
C VAL A 60 -2.24 -8.94 2.23
N GLU A 61 -3.33 -9.71 2.11
CA GLU A 61 -4.33 -9.55 1.05
C GLU A 61 -4.98 -8.17 1.10
N ILE A 62 -5.44 -7.75 2.29
CA ILE A 62 -6.05 -6.43 2.50
C ILE A 62 -5.05 -5.31 2.17
N ALA A 63 -3.81 -5.42 2.66
CA ALA A 63 -2.78 -4.41 2.41
C ALA A 63 -2.47 -4.29 0.91
N THR A 64 -2.40 -5.41 0.19
CA THR A 64 -2.14 -5.48 -1.25
C THR A 64 -3.29 -4.87 -2.04
N GLU A 65 -4.53 -5.26 -1.76
CA GLU A 65 -5.71 -4.70 -2.42
C GLU A 65 -5.80 -3.18 -2.25
N LEU A 66 -5.55 -2.68 -1.03
CA LEU A 66 -5.56 -1.26 -0.74
C LEU A 66 -4.45 -0.50 -1.47
N MET A 67 -3.25 -1.07 -1.53
CA MET A 67 -2.12 -0.43 -2.23
C MET A 67 -2.40 -0.34 -3.73
N ASP A 68 -2.86 -1.42 -4.33
CA ASP A 68 -3.25 -1.51 -5.73
C ASP A 68 -4.36 -0.51 -6.09
N LYS A 69 -5.39 -0.42 -5.23
CA LYS A 69 -6.48 0.54 -5.41
C LYS A 69 -5.98 1.97 -5.39
N LYS A 70 -5.08 2.31 -4.46
CA LYS A 70 -4.51 3.66 -4.38
C LYS A 70 -3.66 3.99 -5.60
N ILE A 71 -2.81 3.06 -6.06
CA ILE A 71 -1.98 3.24 -7.27
C ILE A 71 -2.88 3.50 -8.49
N ARG A 72 -3.94 2.71 -8.67
CA ARG A 72 -4.92 2.93 -9.76
C ARG A 72 -5.57 4.30 -9.67
N THR A 73 -6.06 4.71 -8.50
CA THR A 73 -6.66 6.04 -8.31
C THR A 73 -5.67 7.18 -8.60
N PHE A 74 -4.40 7.04 -8.24
CA PHE A 74 -3.38 8.04 -8.56
C PHE A 74 -3.12 8.12 -10.07
N ALA A 75 -3.00 6.98 -10.76
CA ALA A 75 -2.81 6.94 -12.21
C ALA A 75 -4.01 7.56 -12.97
N GLU A 76 -5.24 7.30 -12.52
CA GLU A 76 -6.45 7.91 -13.09
C GLU A 76 -6.46 9.44 -12.93
N ARG A 77 -6.06 9.95 -11.75
CA ARG A 77 -5.97 11.40 -11.51
C ARG A 77 -4.89 12.07 -12.35
N GLU A 78 -3.72 11.44 -12.46
CA GLU A 78 -2.63 11.90 -13.32
C GLU A 78 -3.08 12.03 -14.79
N THR A 79 -3.73 11.01 -15.33
CA THR A 79 -4.22 11.03 -16.72
C THR A 79 -5.33 12.06 -16.93
N ALA A 80 -6.27 12.21 -15.99
CA ALA A 80 -7.30 13.23 -16.05
C ALA A 80 -6.72 14.66 -15.99
N SER A 81 -5.71 14.87 -15.15
CA SER A 81 -5.02 16.16 -15.03
C SER A 81 -4.28 16.53 -16.32
N LYS A 82 -3.54 15.58 -16.94
CA LYS A 82 -2.86 15.78 -18.22
C LYS A 82 -3.82 16.19 -19.34
N ARG A 83 -4.96 15.51 -19.47
CA ARG A 83 -5.99 15.86 -20.48
C ARG A 83 -6.53 17.28 -20.28
N LYS A 84 -6.72 17.72 -19.04
CA LYS A 84 -7.17 19.10 -18.75
C LYS A 84 -6.10 20.14 -19.11
N PHE A 85 -4.84 19.84 -18.85
CA PHE A 85 -3.73 20.72 -19.19
C PHE A 85 -3.59 20.91 -20.71
N GLU A 86 -3.61 19.82 -21.48
CA GLU A 86 -3.56 19.88 -22.95
C GLU A 86 -4.74 20.66 -23.54
N ASN A 87 -5.95 20.46 -23.03
CA ASN A 87 -7.13 21.16 -23.53
C ASN A 87 -7.08 22.67 -23.23
N THR A 88 -6.55 23.05 -22.06
CA THR A 88 -6.36 24.46 -21.70
C THR A 88 -5.31 25.11 -22.60
N SER A 89 -4.17 24.44 -22.82
CA SER A 89 -3.09 24.95 -23.69
C SER A 89 -3.54 25.17 -25.13
N ARG A 90 -4.42 24.32 -25.67
CA ARG A 90 -4.91 24.43 -27.04
C ARG A 90 -5.94 25.56 -27.22
N ASN A 91 -6.70 25.89 -26.17
CA ASN A 91 -7.68 26.98 -26.22
C ASN A 91 -7.01 28.37 -26.21
N THR A 92 -6.00 28.59 -25.38
CA THR A 92 -5.26 29.87 -25.35
C THR A 92 -4.49 30.15 -26.64
N GLN A 93 -4.03 29.12 -27.34
CA GLN A 93 -3.29 29.27 -28.60
C GLN A 93 -4.18 29.63 -29.80
N ASN A 94 -5.50 29.38 -29.71
CA ASN A 94 -6.49 29.69 -30.75
C ASN A 94 -7.22 31.03 -30.51
N GLN A 95 -6.87 31.76 -29.44
CA GLN A 95 -7.46 33.07 -29.10
C GLN A 95 -6.48 34.26 -29.27
N GLN A 96 -5.30 34.03 -29.88
CA GLN A 96 -4.41 35.07 -30.40
C GLN A 96 -4.53 35.16 -31.91
#